data_AF-A0A8T5HT93-F1
#
_entry.id   AF-A0A8T5HT93-F1
#
_cell.length_a   1.000
_cell.length_b   1.000
_cell.length_c   1.000
_cell.angle_alpha   90.00
_cell.angle_beta   90.00
_cell.angle_gamma   90.00
#
_symmetry.space_group_name_H-M   'P 1'
#
loop_
_entity.id
_entity.type
_entity.pdbx_description
1 polymer ?
#
loop_
_entity_poly.entity_id
_entity_poly.type
_entity_poly.pdbx_seq_one_letter_code
_entity_poly.pdbx_strand_id
1 'polypeptide(L)'
;MTQEFQYDIYMICPVRNATLEEIGLLKEYRDKFTKKGKTVCYPAESTNQNDTTGGYQICEDHCNEIHCSDEVHVYWNPDSSGSYVDLGTAFPNHFVHGRNIQLINRNTVEEMVDQHKNNGVTKSYEHVLLKLDNLAKL
;
A
#
# COMPACT_ATOMS: atom_id res chain seq x y z
N MET A 1 24.47 9.91 3.05
CA MET A 1 23.78 10.51 1.90
C MET A 1 22.30 10.34 2.16
N THR A 2 21.55 11.43 2.28
CA THR A 2 20.09 11.37 2.34
C THR A 2 19.60 10.89 0.98
N GLN A 3 18.89 9.76 0.93
CA GLN A 3 18.24 9.31 -0.30
C GLN A 3 17.17 10.35 -0.64
N GLU A 4 17.25 10.95 -1.82
CA GLU A 4 16.15 11.78 -2.33
C GLU A 4 15.08 10.85 -2.88
N PHE A 5 13.89 10.90 -2.29
CA PHE A 5 12.72 10.17 -2.76
C PHE A 5 11.96 11.00 -3.79
N GLN A 6 11.41 10.35 -4.81
CA GLN A 6 10.56 10.99 -5.81
C GLN A 6 9.17 11.28 -5.24
N TYR A 7 8.71 10.43 -4.31
CA TYR A 7 7.43 10.56 -3.64
C TYR A 7 7.61 10.46 -2.13
N ASP A 8 6.87 11.27 -1.38
CA ASP A 8 6.80 11.09 0.06
C ASP A 8 5.99 9.84 0.43
N ILE A 9 4.95 9.52 -0.35
CA ILE A 9 4.04 8.39 -0.08
C ILE A 9 3.72 7.64 -1.37
N TYR A 10 3.90 6.32 -1.35
CA TYR A 10 3.25 5.41 -2.30
C TYR A 10 1.98 4.79 -1.70
N MET A 11 0.88 4.78 -2.44
CA MET A 11 -0.36 4.13 -2.00
C MET A 11 -0.51 2.73 -2.62
N ILE A 12 -0.49 1.69 -1.79
CA ILE A 12 -0.96 0.36 -2.21
C ILE A 12 -2.48 0.34 -2.03
N CYS A 13 -3.21 0.09 -3.12
CA CYS A 13 -4.68 0.06 -3.12
C CYS A 13 -5.26 -0.78 -4.26
N PRO A 14 -6.51 -1.24 -4.15
CA PRO A 14 -7.21 -1.80 -5.30
C PRO A 14 -7.37 -0.74 -6.39
N VAL A 15 -7.04 -1.11 -7.63
CA VAL A 15 -7.28 -0.29 -8.82
C VAL A 15 -8.43 -0.87 -9.64
N ARG A 16 -8.29 -2.15 -10.03
CA ARG A 16 -9.35 -2.89 -10.73
C ARG A 16 -10.39 -3.37 -9.72
N ASN A 17 -11.67 -3.27 -10.10
CA ASN A 17 -12.82 -3.68 -9.29
C ASN A 17 -12.98 -2.93 -7.95
N ALA A 18 -12.27 -1.82 -7.74
CA ALA A 18 -12.49 -0.97 -6.58
C ALA A 18 -13.93 -0.40 -6.62
N THR A 19 -14.61 -0.45 -5.47
CA THR A 19 -15.93 0.12 -5.29
C THR A 19 -15.88 1.64 -5.34
N LEU A 20 -17.03 2.29 -5.62
CA LEU A 20 -17.11 3.76 -5.61
C LEU A 20 -16.77 4.35 -4.23
N GLU A 21 -17.08 3.62 -3.17
CA GLU A 21 -16.75 3.99 -1.79
C GLU A 21 -15.24 3.94 -1.55
N GLU A 22 -14.57 2.84 -1.91
CA GLU A 22 -13.11 2.71 -1.83
C GLU A 22 -12.42 3.82 -2.63
N ILE A 23 -12.86 4.07 -3.87
CA ILE A 23 -12.31 5.13 -4.71
C ILE A 23 -12.45 6.51 -4.06
N GLY A 24 -13.62 6.79 -3.47
CA GLY A 24 -13.88 8.04 -2.76
C GLY A 24 -12.93 8.22 -1.57
N LEU A 25 -12.86 7.21 -0.70
CA LEU A 25 -11.99 7.20 0.48
C LEU A 25 -10.52 7.37 0.11
N LEU A 26 -10.03 6.65 -0.91
CA LEU A 26 -8.65 6.71 -1.36
C LEU A 26 -8.28 8.09 -1.92
N LYS A 27 -9.18 8.71 -2.68
CA LYS A 27 -8.99 10.07 -3.20
C LYS A 27 -8.94 11.10 -2.07
N GLU A 28 -9.85 11.00 -1.10
CA GLU A 28 -9.83 11.87 0.08
C GLU A 28 -8.55 11.69 0.90
N TYR A 29 -8.09 10.44 1.05
CA TYR A 29 -6.84 10.12 1.75
C TYR A 29 -5.63 10.74 1.05
N ARG A 30 -5.50 10.58 -0.27
CA ARG A 30 -4.47 11.23 -1.08
C ARG A 30 -4.53 12.75 -0.91
N ASP A 31 -5.70 13.35 -1.13
CA ASP A 31 -5.88 14.81 -1.10
C ASP A 31 -5.51 15.42 0.25
N LYS A 32 -5.79 14.70 1.35
CA LYS A 32 -5.38 15.10 2.70
C LYS A 32 -3.86 15.28 2.81
N PHE A 33 -3.06 14.41 2.20
CA PHE A 33 -1.60 14.51 2.24
C PHE A 33 -1.05 15.47 1.19
N THR A 34 -1.62 15.51 -0.01
CA THR A 34 -1.26 16.51 -1.03
C THR A 34 -1.48 17.93 -0.51
N LYS A 35 -2.58 18.20 0.20
CA LYS A 35 -2.85 19.51 0.85
C LYS A 35 -1.83 19.88 1.93
N LYS A 36 -1.11 18.90 2.49
CA LYS A 36 -0.01 19.12 3.44
C LYS A 36 1.34 19.33 2.74
N GLY A 37 1.35 19.40 1.41
CA GLY A 37 2.57 19.58 0.61
C GLY A 37 3.32 18.29 0.32
N LYS A 38 2.77 17.12 0.63
CA LYS A 38 3.40 15.84 0.31
C LYS A 38 3.18 15.44 -1.16
N THR A 39 4.18 14.85 -1.80
CA THR A 39 4.03 14.15 -3.09
C THR A 39 3.51 12.74 -2.86
N VAL A 40 2.30 12.46 -3.37
CA VAL A 40 1.63 11.16 -3.22
C VAL A 40 1.52 10.46 -4.57
N CYS A 41 2.09 9.26 -4.68
CA CYS A 41 1.91 8.36 -5.81
C CYS A 41 0.65 7.50 -5.57
N TYR A 42 -0.38 7.70 -6.40
CA TYR A 42 -1.64 6.97 -6.34
C TYR A 42 -1.85 6.19 -7.65
N PRO A 43 -1.59 4.87 -7.67
CA PRO A 43 -1.48 4.07 -8.90
C PRO A 43 -2.71 4.07 -9.81
N ALA A 44 -3.91 4.30 -9.24
CA ALA A 44 -5.13 4.42 -10.03
C ALA A 44 -5.13 5.64 -10.98
N GLU A 45 -4.25 6.61 -10.75
CA GLU A 45 -4.09 7.81 -11.56
C GLU A 45 -2.67 7.98 -12.13
N SER A 46 -1.64 7.50 -11.42
CA SER A 46 -0.24 7.66 -11.85
C SER A 46 0.25 6.60 -12.83
N THR A 47 -0.32 5.39 -12.78
CA THR A 47 0.19 4.24 -13.55
C THR A 47 -0.73 3.93 -14.71
N ASN A 48 -0.17 3.70 -15.91
CA ASN A 48 -0.96 3.31 -17.08
C ASN A 48 -1.47 1.86 -16.90
N GLN A 49 -2.74 1.73 -16.55
CA GLN A 49 -3.39 0.44 -16.31
C GLN A 49 -3.69 -0.37 -17.58
N ASN A 50 -3.44 0.19 -18.78
CA ASN A 50 -3.56 -0.51 -20.04
C ASN A 50 -2.20 -1.04 -20.50
N ASP A 51 -1.91 -2.28 -20.14
CA ASP A 51 -0.62 -2.93 -20.37
C ASP A 51 -0.74 -4.15 -21.30
N THR A 52 -0.13 -4.03 -22.48
CA THR A 52 -0.13 -5.09 -23.50
C THR A 52 0.81 -6.25 -23.17
N THR A 53 1.67 -6.12 -22.15
CA THR A 53 2.57 -7.18 -21.67
C THR A 53 1.88 -8.17 -20.72
N GLY A 54 0.58 -7.97 -20.43
CA GLY A 54 -0.17 -8.80 -19.50
C GLY A 54 0.02 -8.44 -18.02
N GLY A 55 0.56 -7.25 -17.74
CA GLY A 55 0.73 -6.70 -16.38
C GLY A 55 2.19 -6.63 -15.91
N TYR A 56 3.16 -7.08 -16.72
CA TYR A 56 4.57 -7.01 -16.34
C TYR A 56 5.05 -5.56 -16.21
N GLN A 57 4.72 -4.69 -17.16
CA GLN A 57 5.12 -3.29 -17.12
C GLN A 57 4.50 -2.59 -15.90
N ILE A 58 3.23 -2.88 -15.59
CA ILE A 58 2.58 -2.35 -14.38
C ILE A 58 3.32 -2.79 -13.12
N CYS A 59 3.73 -4.06 -13.02
CA CYS A 59 4.49 -4.53 -11.87
C CYS A 59 5.86 -3.85 -11.76
N GLU A 60 6.55 -3.63 -12.88
CA GLU A 60 7.83 -2.93 -12.92
C GLU A 60 7.68 -1.46 -12.49
N ASP A 61 6.67 -0.77 -13.01
CA ASP A 61 6.34 0.61 -12.65
C ASP A 61 6.05 0.72 -11.16
N HIS A 62 5.17 -0.13 -10.61
CA HIS A 62 4.87 -0.17 -9.18
C HIS A 62 6.12 -0.44 -8.33
N CYS A 63 6.98 -1.38 -8.76
CA CYS A 63 8.21 -1.68 -8.02
C CYS A 63 9.14 -0.46 -7.95
N ASN A 64 9.29 0.25 -9.07
CA ASN A 64 10.08 1.47 -9.12
C ASN A 64 9.47 2.59 -8.28
N GLU A 65 8.16 2.82 -8.38
CA GLU A 65 7.45 3.84 -7.60
C GLU A 65 7.55 3.58 -6.09
N ILE A 66 7.37 2.33 -5.64
CA ILE A 66 7.57 1.92 -4.25
C ILE A 66 9.03 2.13 -3.82
N HIS A 67 10.00 1.76 -4.65
CA HIS A 67 11.41 1.95 -4.34
C HIS A 67 11.83 3.43 -4.30
N CYS A 68 11.16 4.29 -5.04
CA CYS A 68 11.40 5.74 -5.05
C CYS A 68 10.54 6.51 -4.04
N SER A 69 9.82 5.82 -3.16
CA SER A 69 8.99 6.43 -2.12
C SER A 69 9.59 6.32 -0.71
N ASP A 70 9.43 7.37 0.09
CA ASP A 70 9.88 7.42 1.49
C ASP A 70 9.03 6.49 2.39
N GLU A 71 7.71 6.66 2.30
CA GLU A 71 6.73 5.85 3.02
C GLU A 71 5.80 5.08 2.05
N VAL A 72 5.24 3.97 2.53
CA VAL A 72 4.19 3.22 1.83
C VAL A 72 2.94 3.17 2.69
N HIS A 73 1.81 3.62 2.15
CA HIS A 73 0.51 3.60 2.83
C HIS A 73 -0.40 2.59 2.14
N VAL A 74 -0.97 1.66 2.90
CA VAL A 74 -1.67 0.48 2.38
C VAL A 74 -3.14 0.54 2.74
N TYR A 75 -4.00 0.60 1.72
CA TYR A 75 -5.39 0.20 1.86
C TYR A 75 -5.48 -1.29 1.53
N TRP A 76 -5.75 -2.10 2.55
CA TRP A 76 -5.77 -3.54 2.38
C TRP A 76 -7.16 -4.03 2.00
N ASN A 77 -7.27 -4.57 0.79
CA ASN A 77 -8.41 -5.35 0.33
C ASN A 77 -7.89 -6.75 -0.10
N PRO A 78 -8.28 -7.83 0.59
CA PRO A 78 -7.82 -9.19 0.27
C PRO A 78 -8.14 -9.67 -1.16
N ASP A 79 -9.12 -9.05 -1.84
CA ASP A 79 -9.49 -9.37 -3.22
C ASP A 79 -8.60 -8.66 -4.25
N SER A 80 -7.75 -7.73 -3.83
CA SER A 80 -6.80 -7.01 -4.69
C SER A 80 -5.54 -7.84 -4.92
N SER A 81 -5.54 -8.68 -5.96
CA SER A 81 -4.37 -9.51 -6.31
C SER A 81 -3.08 -8.70 -6.53
N GLY A 82 -3.19 -7.48 -7.09
CA GLY A 82 -2.06 -6.57 -7.29
C GLY A 82 -1.42 -6.12 -5.97
N SER A 83 -2.23 -5.85 -4.94
CA SER A 83 -1.73 -5.37 -3.65
C SER A 83 -0.84 -6.38 -2.94
N TYR A 84 -0.98 -7.69 -3.21
CA TYR A 84 -0.06 -8.70 -2.71
C TYR A 84 1.34 -8.59 -3.35
N VAL A 85 1.38 -8.31 -4.66
CA VAL A 85 2.65 -8.10 -5.38
C VAL A 85 3.34 -6.84 -4.85
N ASP A 86 2.59 -5.74 -4.74
CA ASP A 86 3.10 -4.47 -4.24
C ASP A 86 3.61 -4.60 -2.80
N LEU A 87 2.88 -5.32 -1.93
CA LEU A 87 3.33 -5.60 -0.56
C LEU A 87 4.60 -6.45 -0.55
N GLY A 88 4.71 -7.41 -1.47
CA GLY A 88 5.92 -8.20 -1.69
C GLY A 88 7.14 -7.37 -2.06
N THR A 89 6.94 -6.18 -2.64
CA THR A 89 8.01 -5.21 -2.95
C THR A 89 8.25 -4.22 -1.80
N ALA A 90 7.18 -3.76 -1.14
CA ALA A 90 7.28 -2.83 -0.02
C ALA A 90 7.96 -3.46 1.22
N PHE A 91 7.66 -4.74 1.51
CA PHE A 91 8.17 -5.41 2.70
C PHE A 91 9.71 -5.53 2.73
N PRO A 92 10.41 -5.91 1.64
CA PRO A 92 11.87 -5.82 1.58
C PRO A 92 12.41 -4.42 1.83
N ASN A 93 11.78 -3.37 1.27
CA ASN A 93 12.21 -1.99 1.52
C ASN A 93 12.06 -1.61 3.00
N HIS A 94 10.99 -2.05 3.67
CA HIS A 94 10.87 -1.92 5.12
C HIS A 94 11.99 -2.66 5.86
N PHE A 95 12.20 -3.94 5.54
CA PHE A 95 13.17 -4.77 6.26
C PHE A 95 14.63 -4.33 6.07
N VAL A 96 15.01 -3.92 4.86
CA VAL A 96 16.40 -3.58 4.51
C VAL A 96 16.71 -2.11 4.78
N HIS A 97 15.75 -1.21 4.52
CA HIS A 97 15.98 0.24 4.55
C HIS A 97 15.21 0.94 5.68
N GLY A 98 14.39 0.23 6.45
CA GLY A 98 13.61 0.81 7.54
C GLY A 98 12.43 1.66 7.08
N ARG A 99 11.98 1.51 5.82
CA ARG A 99 10.87 2.31 5.30
C ARG A 99 9.56 2.01 6.01
N ASN A 100 8.80 3.04 6.31
CA ASN A 100 7.55 2.90 7.03
C ASN A 100 6.44 2.36 6.12
N ILE A 101 5.69 1.40 6.65
CA ILE A 101 4.48 0.87 6.03
C ILE A 101 3.32 1.15 6.98
N GLN A 102 2.36 1.97 6.54
CA GLN A 102 1.21 2.40 7.35
C GLN A 102 -0.11 1.88 6.75
N LEU A 103 -1.09 1.57 7.60
CA LEU A 103 -2.41 1.12 7.18
C LEU A 103 -3.39 2.29 7.07
N ILE A 104 -4.08 2.37 5.93
CA ILE A 104 -5.15 3.34 5.67
C ILE A 104 -6.45 2.91 6.37
N ASN A 105 -6.84 1.65 6.21
CA ASN A 105 -8.08 1.06 6.74
C ASN A 105 -7.81 0.13 7.94
N ARG A 106 -7.00 0.60 8.90
CA ARG A 106 -6.53 -0.20 10.04
C ARG A 106 -7.64 -0.96 10.78
N ASN A 107 -8.75 -0.28 11.11
CA ASN A 107 -9.83 -0.88 11.89
C ASN A 107 -10.40 -2.14 11.19
N THR A 108 -10.58 -2.07 9.87
CA THR A 108 -11.02 -3.21 9.05
C THR A 108 -10.02 -4.37 9.12
N VAL A 109 -8.72 -4.07 9.08
CA VAL A 109 -7.67 -5.10 9.17
C VAL A 109 -7.60 -5.72 10.58
N GLU A 110 -7.86 -4.94 11.64
CA GLU A 110 -7.96 -5.45 13.01
C GLU A 110 -9.11 -6.46 13.15
N GLU A 111 -10.29 -6.13 12.60
CA GLU A 111 -11.44 -7.03 12.58
C GLU A 111 -11.13 -8.34 11.84
N MET A 112 -10.46 -8.26 10.68
CA MET A 112 -10.01 -9.45 9.93
C MET A 112 -9.06 -10.32 10.77
N VAL A 113 -8.10 -9.71 11.45
CA VAL A 113 -7.14 -10.43 12.30
C VAL A 113 -7.84 -11.08 13.49
N ASP A 114 -8.84 -10.45 14.09
CA ASP A 114 -9.58 -11.06 15.19
C ASP A 114 -10.44 -12.24 14.72
N GLN A 115 -11.05 -12.16 13.54
CA GLN A 115 -11.71 -13.30 12.90
C GLN A 115 -10.72 -14.44 12.62
N HIS A 116 -9.53 -14.13 12.10
CA HIS A 116 -8.46 -15.10 11.86
C HIS A 116 -8.07 -15.84 13.15
N LYS A 117 -7.84 -15.10 14.26
CA LYS A 117 -7.53 -15.70 15.56
C LYS A 117 -8.63 -16.64 16.04
N ASN A 118 -9.90 -16.23 15.92
CA ASN A 118 -11.05 -17.06 16.29
C ASN A 118 -11.13 -18.36 15.48
N ASN A 119 -10.61 -18.34 14.25
CA ASN A 119 -10.53 -19.50 13.36
C ASN A 119 -9.21 -20.28 13.49
N GLY A 120 -8.35 -19.95 14.46
CA GLY A 120 -7.06 -20.63 14.68
C GLY A 120 -5.97 -20.26 13.66
N VAL A 121 -6.18 -19.22 12.86
CA VAL A 121 -5.17 -18.71 11.91
C VAL A 121 -4.18 -17.83 12.65
N THR A 122 -2.90 -18.23 12.66
CA THR A 122 -1.82 -17.54 13.38
C THR A 122 -0.92 -16.69 12.49
N LYS A 123 -1.02 -16.83 11.17
CA LYS A 123 -0.24 -16.08 10.19
C LYS A 123 -1.12 -15.73 8.99
N SER A 124 -1.17 -14.45 8.68
CA SER A 124 -1.81 -13.91 7.47
C SER A 124 -1.12 -12.59 7.07
N TYR A 125 -1.43 -12.06 5.89
CA TYR A 125 -0.89 -10.77 5.46
C TYR A 125 -1.38 -9.62 6.37
N GLU A 126 -2.60 -9.71 6.86
CA GLU A 126 -3.21 -8.76 7.80
C GLU A 126 -2.47 -8.72 9.13
N HIS A 127 -2.03 -9.88 9.66
CA HIS A 127 -1.18 -9.93 10.84
C HIS A 127 0.15 -9.18 10.61
N VAL A 128 0.75 -9.37 9.43
CA VAL A 128 2.00 -8.69 9.04
C VAL A 128 1.76 -7.19 8.91
N LEU A 129 0.70 -6.76 8.23
CA LEU A 129 0.37 -5.36 8.03
C LEU A 129 0.07 -4.62 9.34
N LEU A 130 -0.66 -5.23 10.27
CA LEU A 130 -0.86 -4.64 11.60
C LEU A 130 0.46 -4.47 12.35
N LYS A 131 1.37 -5.44 12.24
CA LYS A 131 2.69 -5.34 12.87
C LYS A 131 3.50 -4.21 12.25
N LEU A 132 3.51 -4.09 10.93
CA LEU A 132 4.19 -3.01 10.20
C LEU A 132 3.64 -1.63 10.58
N ASP A 133 2.31 -1.47 10.59
CA ASP A 133 1.67 -0.20 10.97
C ASP A 133 1.95 0.19 12.43
N ASN A 134 2.07 -0.78 13.34
CA ASN A 134 2.48 -0.52 14.71
C ASN A 134 3.94 -0.01 14.81
N LEU A 135 4.82 -0.51 13.94
CA LEU A 135 6.23 -0.08 13.91
C LEU A 135 6.37 1.33 13.34
N ALA A 136 5.55 1.71 12.37
CA ALA A 136 5.59 3.03 11.74
C ALA A 136 5.08 4.19 12.62
N LYS A 137 4.49 3.88 13.79
CA LYS A 137 3.97 4.86 14.77
C LYS A 137 4.95 5.16 15.92
N LEU A 138 6.08 4.47 15.96
CA LEU A 138 7.16 4.65 16.94
C LEU A 138 8.20 5.65 16.42
#